data_AF-A0A3N4EP33-F1
#
_entry.id   AF-A0A3N4EP33-F1
#
_cell.length_a   1.000
_cell.length_b   1.000
_cell.length_c   1.000
_cell.angle_alpha   90.00
_cell.angle_beta   90.00
_cell.angle_gamma   90.00
#
_symmetry.space_group_name_H-M   'P 1'
#
loop_
_entity.id
_entity.type
_entity.pdbx_description
1 polymer ?
#
loop_
_entity_poly.entity_id
_entity_poly.type
_entity_poly.pdbx_seq_one_letter_code
_entity_poly.pdbx_strand_id
1 'polypeptide(L)'
;MRMKNKNMVNMKTKQRLINSFTLEYHPLVASLLREEITVPSPAGVIDHLHEREIHILLKTITLNVISVTREHFLLLTPEPLFALLRQHPCAQSQKVSLCEYQHSADNIEQTITTLMFTLPALQNSYQSSHLKTLASRLNNAKSTHSISANTLPKKSRLALFAGVSPSAIRLDNKKLARNDDKSKGKA
;
A
#
# COMPACT_ATOMS: atom_id res chain seq x y z
N MET A 1 -8.46 -18.70 34.87
CA MET A 1 -7.15 -18.70 34.21
C MET A 1 -7.14 -17.56 33.18
N ARG A 2 -6.49 -16.43 33.49
CA ARG A 2 -6.58 -15.18 32.71
C ARG A 2 -5.48 -15.21 31.64
N MET A 3 -5.82 -15.47 30.39
CA MET A 3 -4.86 -15.34 29.29
C MET A 3 -4.46 -13.86 29.17
N LYS A 4 -3.19 -13.56 29.45
CA LYS A 4 -2.61 -12.25 29.20
C LYS A 4 -2.40 -12.15 27.69
N ASN A 5 -3.26 -11.42 26.99
CA ASN A 5 -3.00 -10.95 25.63
C ASN A 5 -1.85 -9.92 25.68
N LYS A 6 -0.61 -10.41 25.81
CA LYS A 6 0.60 -9.63 25.57
C LYS A 6 0.94 -9.77 24.09
N ASN A 7 0.29 -8.97 23.26
CA ASN A 7 0.74 -8.58 21.92
C ASN A 7 -0.03 -7.32 21.52
N MET A 8 0.05 -6.29 22.39
CA MET A 8 -0.48 -4.98 22.03
C MET A 8 0.59 -4.29 21.20
N VAL A 9 0.34 -4.16 19.89
CA VAL A 9 1.18 -3.34 19.01
C VAL A 9 1.12 -1.91 19.56
N ASN A 10 2.25 -1.41 20.07
CA ASN A 10 2.33 -0.05 20.60
C ASN A 10 2.40 0.92 19.42
N MET A 11 1.25 1.50 19.07
CA MET A 11 1.09 2.45 17.98
C MET A 11 1.01 3.86 18.54
N LYS A 12 1.76 4.79 17.94
CA LYS A 12 1.69 6.21 18.31
C LYS A 12 1.33 7.04 17.09
N THR A 13 0.24 7.80 17.19
CA THR A 13 -0.14 8.75 16.14
C THR A 13 0.42 10.13 16.46
N LYS A 14 1.14 10.73 15.52
CA LYS A 14 1.68 12.09 15.64
C LYS A 14 1.43 12.89 14.36
N GLN A 15 1.15 14.17 14.50
CA GLN A 15 1.12 15.06 13.35
C GLN A 15 2.53 15.59 13.04
N ARG A 16 2.90 15.60 11.76
CA ARG A 16 4.17 16.11 11.27
C ARG A 16 3.96 17.03 10.08
N LEU A 17 4.79 18.07 10.00
CA LEU A 17 4.82 18.98 8.87
C LEU A 17 5.39 18.23 7.66
N ILE A 18 4.75 18.33 6.50
CA ILE A 18 5.10 17.50 5.33
C ILE A 18 6.55 17.74 4.86
N ASN A 19 7.01 18.99 4.88
CA ASN A 19 8.39 19.31 4.49
C ASN A 19 9.45 18.95 5.55
N SER A 20 9.06 18.50 6.75
CA SER A 20 10.00 18.21 7.84
C SER A 20 10.46 16.76 7.89
N PHE A 21 10.10 15.94 6.89
CA PHE A 21 10.49 14.54 6.85
C PHE A 21 10.51 13.99 5.42
N THR A 22 11.17 12.85 5.26
CA THR A 22 11.25 12.08 4.03
C THR A 22 10.52 10.75 4.20
N LEU A 23 9.98 10.24 3.09
CA LEU A 23 9.24 8.98 3.03
C LEU A 23 9.75 8.12 1.90
N GLU A 24 10.01 6.87 2.23
CA GLU A 24 10.26 5.80 1.26
C GLU A 24 9.37 4.61 1.58
N TYR A 25 9.19 3.69 0.63
CA TYR A 25 8.52 2.44 0.92
C TYR A 25 9.41 1.53 1.73
N HIS A 26 8.85 0.86 2.73
CA HIS A 26 9.53 -0.27 3.36
C HIS A 26 9.91 -1.30 2.28
N PRO A 27 11.11 -1.94 2.34
CA PRO A 27 11.57 -2.87 1.29
C PRO A 27 10.57 -3.97 0.96
N LEU A 28 9.87 -4.47 1.99
CA LEU A 28 8.78 -5.43 1.81
C LEU A 28 7.65 -4.86 0.94
N VAL A 29 7.16 -3.66 1.26
CA VAL A 29 6.11 -2.98 0.48
C VAL A 29 6.58 -2.76 -0.95
N ALA A 30 7.81 -2.27 -1.15
CA ALA A 30 8.39 -2.09 -2.48
C ALA A 30 8.42 -3.40 -3.28
N SER A 31 8.74 -4.53 -2.65
CA SER A 31 8.70 -5.85 -3.30
C SER A 31 7.30 -6.27 -3.74
N LEU A 32 6.27 -5.94 -2.95
CA LEU A 32 4.88 -6.26 -3.26
C LEU A 32 4.31 -5.40 -4.40
N LEU A 33 4.78 -4.16 -4.51
CA LEU A 33 4.33 -3.17 -5.49
C LEU A 33 5.03 -3.30 -6.86
N ARG A 34 6.01 -4.21 -7.02
CA ARG A 34 6.89 -4.29 -8.20
C ARG A 34 6.18 -4.30 -9.56
N GLU A 35 5.02 -4.93 -9.65
CA GLU A 35 4.22 -5.06 -10.89
C GLU A 35 2.96 -4.17 -10.89
N GLU A 36 2.79 -3.34 -9.86
CA GLU A 36 1.63 -2.48 -9.74
C GLU A 36 1.78 -1.28 -10.68
N ILE A 37 0.93 -1.23 -11.70
CA ILE A 37 0.88 -0.08 -12.62
C ILE A 37 0.30 1.10 -11.87
N THR A 38 1.14 2.06 -11.50
CA THR A 38 0.68 3.39 -11.10
C THR A 38 0.16 4.10 -12.34
N VAL A 39 -1.15 4.32 -12.42
CA VAL A 39 -1.69 5.23 -13.44
C VAL A 39 -1.22 6.63 -13.05
N PRO A 40 -0.44 7.32 -13.91
CA PRO A 40 -0.04 8.69 -13.63
C PRO A 40 -1.30 9.53 -13.43
N SER A 41 -1.33 10.36 -12.39
CA SER A 41 -2.38 11.38 -12.31
C SER A 41 -2.31 12.24 -13.57
N PRO A 42 -3.45 12.60 -14.19
CA PRO A 42 -3.43 13.59 -15.25
C PRO A 42 -2.73 14.85 -14.76
N ALA A 43 -1.85 15.39 -15.61
CA ALA A 43 -1.11 16.60 -15.28
C ALA A 43 -2.07 17.75 -14.93
N GLY A 44 -1.77 18.50 -13.88
CA GLY A 44 -2.55 19.68 -13.49
C GLY A 44 -3.81 19.42 -12.66
N VAL A 45 -4.21 18.16 -12.39
CA VAL A 45 -5.39 17.89 -11.54
C VAL A 45 -5.23 18.51 -10.15
N ILE A 46 -4.02 18.46 -9.61
CA ILE A 46 -3.74 19.01 -8.28
C ILE A 46 -3.81 20.55 -8.24
N ASP A 47 -3.55 21.22 -9.37
CA ASP A 47 -3.54 22.68 -9.46
C ASP A 47 -4.94 23.29 -9.38
N HIS A 48 -5.98 22.46 -9.55
CA HIS A 48 -7.37 22.87 -9.41
C HIS A 48 -7.91 22.77 -7.98
N LEU A 49 -7.15 22.19 -7.04
CA LEU A 49 -7.56 22.12 -5.65
C LEU A 49 -7.17 23.40 -4.91
N HIS A 50 -8.13 23.99 -4.20
CA HIS A 50 -7.86 25.11 -3.32
C HIS A 50 -7.09 24.63 -2.08
N GLU A 51 -6.31 25.55 -1.49
CA GLU A 51 -5.52 25.23 -0.29
C GLU A 51 -6.36 24.66 0.86
N ARG A 52 -7.60 25.14 1.00
CA ARG A 52 -8.55 24.65 2.01
C ARG A 52 -8.97 23.21 1.74
N GLU A 53 -9.17 22.83 0.48
CA GLU A 53 -9.52 21.46 0.09
C GLU A 53 -8.35 20.51 0.39
N ILE A 54 -7.13 20.93 0.03
CA ILE A 54 -5.90 20.19 0.34
C ILE A 54 -5.76 19.96 1.86
N HIS A 55 -6.01 21.01 2.67
CA HIS A 55 -5.97 20.89 4.13
C HIS A 55 -7.00 19.94 4.70
N ILE A 56 -8.23 19.98 4.17
CA ILE A 56 -9.29 19.05 4.59
C ILE A 56 -8.87 17.62 4.23
N LEU A 57 -8.41 17.38 3.01
CA LEU A 57 -8.00 16.06 2.55
C LEU A 57 -6.81 15.52 3.35
N LEU A 58 -5.78 16.33 3.61
CA LEU A 58 -4.63 15.92 4.41
C LEU A 58 -5.00 15.53 5.86
N LYS A 59 -6.03 16.16 6.44
CA LYS A 59 -6.56 15.77 7.76
C LYS A 59 -7.23 14.40 7.78
N THR A 60 -7.73 13.92 6.64
CA THR A 60 -8.34 12.58 6.53
C THR A 60 -7.31 11.47 6.37
N ILE A 61 -6.06 11.82 6.06
CA ILE A 61 -5.00 10.86 5.77
C ILE A 61 -4.21 10.53 7.04
N THR A 62 -3.97 9.24 7.24
CA THR A 62 -3.03 8.73 8.23
C THR A 62 -2.04 7.79 7.56
N LEU A 63 -0.76 8.16 7.57
CA LEU A 63 0.30 7.37 6.96
C LEU A 63 0.81 6.33 7.97
N ASN A 64 0.73 5.06 7.61
CA ASN A 64 1.26 3.96 8.42
C ASN A 64 2.76 3.81 8.17
N VAL A 65 3.59 4.04 9.20
CA VAL A 65 5.04 4.15 9.05
C VAL A 65 5.85 3.46 10.15
N ILE A 66 7.12 3.19 9.85
CA ILE A 66 8.16 2.95 10.85
C ILE A 66 9.16 4.11 10.80
N SER A 67 9.61 4.57 11.96
CA SER A 67 10.67 5.58 12.07
C SER A 67 12.03 4.91 11.96
N VAL A 68 12.84 5.34 10.99
CA VAL A 68 14.26 4.98 10.87
C VAL A 68 15.10 6.01 11.60
N THR A 69 14.80 7.29 11.38
CA THR A 69 15.35 8.43 12.11
C THR A 69 14.21 9.37 12.50
N ARG A 70 14.54 10.50 13.13
CA ARG A 70 13.54 11.53 13.49
C ARG A 70 12.84 12.14 12.28
N GLU A 71 13.49 12.11 11.12
CA GLU A 71 13.07 12.80 9.88
C GLU A 71 12.95 11.85 8.68
N HIS A 72 13.19 10.55 8.89
CA HIS A 72 13.10 9.53 7.85
C HIS A 72 12.19 8.38 8.28
N PHE A 73 11.20 8.10 7.44
CA PHE A 73 10.15 7.14 7.72
C PHE A 73 9.94 6.18 6.54
N LEU A 74 9.62 4.92 6.86
CA LEU A 74 9.26 3.90 5.89
C LEU A 74 7.76 3.67 5.89
N LEU A 75 7.11 3.84 4.74
CA LEU A 75 5.69 3.57 4.51
C LEU A 75 5.41 2.07 4.47
N LEU A 76 4.34 1.67 5.17
CA LEU A 76 3.88 0.28 5.30
C LEU A 76 2.74 -0.08 4.34
N THR A 77 2.21 0.91 3.62
CA THR A 77 1.17 0.76 2.59
C THR A 77 1.29 1.92 1.59
N PRO A 78 0.93 1.72 0.31
CA PRO A 78 0.78 2.85 -0.60
C PRO A 78 -0.33 3.78 -0.11
N GLU A 79 -0.12 5.08 -0.28
CA GLU A 79 -1.13 6.12 -0.04
C GLU A 79 -1.17 7.05 -1.27
N PRO A 80 -1.90 6.67 -2.33
CA PRO A 80 -1.89 7.40 -3.60
C PRO A 80 -2.41 8.83 -3.48
N LEU A 81 -3.43 9.06 -2.63
CA LEU A 81 -3.98 10.40 -2.43
C LEU A 81 -2.95 11.32 -1.78
N PHE A 82 -2.23 10.85 -0.76
CA PHE A 82 -1.13 11.62 -0.18
C PHE A 82 -0.02 11.91 -1.21
N ALA A 83 0.37 10.90 -1.99
CA ALA A 83 1.40 11.03 -3.02
C ALA A 83 1.03 12.08 -4.09
N LEU A 84 -0.26 12.23 -4.38
CA LEU A 84 -0.79 13.29 -5.24
C LEU A 84 -0.80 14.65 -4.53
N LEU A 85 -1.39 14.74 -3.33
CA LEU A 85 -1.54 16.00 -2.59
C LEU A 85 -0.20 16.66 -2.27
N ARG A 86 0.84 15.89 -1.92
CA ARG A 86 2.18 16.42 -1.61
C ARG A 86 2.85 17.14 -2.78
N GLN A 87 2.36 16.96 -4.01
CA GLN A 87 2.89 17.65 -5.19
C GLN A 87 2.48 19.12 -5.22
N HIS A 88 1.38 19.48 -4.53
CA HIS A 88 0.95 20.87 -4.45
C HIS A 88 1.89 21.70 -3.56
N PRO A 89 2.29 22.92 -3.97
CA PRO A 89 3.19 23.77 -3.18
C PRO A 89 2.68 24.03 -1.75
N CYS A 90 1.37 24.30 -1.59
CA CYS A 90 0.79 24.58 -0.28
C CYS A 90 0.79 23.36 0.67
N ALA A 91 0.88 22.13 0.16
CA ALA A 91 0.88 20.94 1.01
C ALA A 91 2.16 20.87 1.86
N GLN A 92 3.27 21.42 1.37
CA GLN A 92 4.57 21.37 2.06
C GLN A 92 4.57 22.07 3.42
N SER A 93 3.74 23.10 3.59
CA SER A 93 3.56 23.83 4.86
C SER A 93 2.45 23.27 5.76
N GLN A 94 1.82 22.16 5.36
CA GLN A 94 0.73 21.54 6.10
C GLN A 94 1.16 20.28 6.84
N LYS A 95 0.34 19.84 7.79
CA LYS A 95 0.60 18.66 8.62
C LYS A 95 -0.19 17.45 8.13
N VAL A 96 0.42 16.28 8.23
CA VAL A 96 -0.23 14.97 8.04
C VAL A 96 -0.06 14.12 9.28
N SER A 97 -1.00 13.21 9.54
CA SER A 97 -0.91 12.25 10.63
C SER A 97 -0.03 11.06 10.24
N LEU A 98 0.95 10.73 11.08
CA LEU A 98 1.77 9.53 10.99
C LEU A 98 1.36 8.57 12.10
N CYS A 99 1.00 7.33 11.75
CA CYS A 99 0.85 6.24 12.70
C CYS A 99 2.16 5.45 12.74
N GLU A 100 2.95 5.67 13.78
CA GLU A 100 4.27 5.09 13.98
C GLU A 100 4.15 3.71 14.65
N TYR A 101 4.64 2.67 13.96
CA TYR A 101 4.76 1.30 14.45
C TYR A 101 6.17 1.03 15.01
N GLN A 102 6.27 0.17 16.02
CA GLN A 102 7.57 -0.26 16.55
C GLN A 102 8.27 -1.26 15.63
N HIS A 103 9.60 -1.15 15.55
CA HIS A 103 10.42 -1.93 14.64
C HIS A 103 10.73 -3.34 15.16
N SER A 104 9.74 -4.21 15.30
CA SER A 104 9.98 -5.65 15.54
C SER A 104 9.53 -6.45 14.32
N ALA A 105 10.42 -7.28 13.75
CA ALA A 105 10.23 -7.96 12.47
C ALA A 105 8.87 -8.67 12.32
N ASP A 106 8.50 -9.52 13.29
CA ASP A 106 7.24 -10.29 13.25
C ASP A 106 5.98 -9.38 13.23
N ASN A 107 6.02 -8.26 13.97
CA ASN A 107 4.90 -7.32 13.99
C ASN A 107 4.82 -6.50 12.70
N ILE A 108 5.96 -6.21 12.05
CA ILE A 108 5.98 -5.45 10.81
C ILE A 108 5.41 -6.28 9.66
N GLU A 109 5.84 -7.54 9.51
CA GLU A 109 5.30 -8.42 8.47
C GLU A 109 3.78 -8.58 8.63
N GLN A 110 3.30 -8.79 9.87
CA GLN A 110 1.88 -8.91 10.16
C GLN A 110 1.12 -7.60 9.86
N THR A 111 1.72 -6.46 10.18
CA THR A 111 1.16 -5.13 9.91
C THR A 111 1.04 -4.89 8.41
N ILE A 112 2.14 -5.05 7.66
CA ILE A 112 2.16 -4.91 6.21
C ILE A 112 1.18 -5.88 5.57
N THR A 113 1.14 -7.13 6.02
CA THR A 113 0.19 -8.12 5.52
C THR A 113 -1.25 -7.68 5.72
N THR A 114 -1.56 -7.12 6.89
CA THR A 114 -2.90 -6.64 7.20
C THR A 114 -3.27 -5.45 6.33
N LEU A 115 -2.37 -4.47 6.19
CA LEU A 115 -2.60 -3.25 5.41
C LEU A 115 -2.64 -3.51 3.89
N MET A 116 -1.80 -4.41 3.38
CA MET A 116 -1.63 -4.66 1.94
C MET A 116 -2.58 -5.70 1.36
N PHE A 117 -3.12 -6.60 2.19
CA PHE A 117 -3.99 -7.70 1.74
C PHE A 117 -5.35 -7.72 2.43
N THR A 118 -5.37 -7.77 3.77
CA THR A 118 -6.64 -7.94 4.51
C THR A 118 -7.54 -6.72 4.35
N LEU A 119 -7.00 -5.51 4.55
CA LEU A 119 -7.77 -4.27 4.46
C LEU A 119 -8.34 -4.06 3.04
N PRO A 120 -7.56 -4.14 1.94
CA PRO A 120 -8.11 -3.97 0.60
C PRO A 120 -9.11 -5.07 0.22
N ALA A 121 -8.97 -6.29 0.75
CA ALA A 121 -9.95 -7.34 0.56
C ALA A 121 -11.28 -6.97 1.24
N LEU A 122 -11.26 -6.50 2.49
CA LEU A 122 -12.46 -6.03 3.20
C LEU A 122 -13.10 -4.82 2.52
N GLN A 123 -12.31 -3.98 1.85
CA GLN A 123 -12.79 -2.78 1.15
C GLN A 123 -13.24 -3.04 -0.29
N ASN A 124 -13.19 -4.29 -0.77
CA ASN A 124 -13.48 -4.64 -2.16
C ASN A 124 -14.86 -4.14 -2.64
N SER A 125 -15.87 -4.11 -1.77
CA SER A 125 -17.22 -3.65 -2.11
C SER A 125 -17.28 -2.17 -2.51
N TYR A 126 -16.28 -1.37 -2.15
CA TYR A 126 -16.23 0.06 -2.45
C TYR A 126 -15.39 0.39 -3.70
N GLN A 127 -14.51 -0.54 -4.13
CA GLN A 127 -13.51 -0.28 -5.17
C GLN A 127 -13.31 -1.52 -6.05
N SER A 128 -13.90 -1.50 -7.24
CA SER A 128 -13.96 -2.63 -8.18
C SER A 128 -12.61 -3.06 -8.78
N SER A 129 -11.54 -2.27 -8.63
CA SER A 129 -10.20 -2.57 -9.16
C SER A 129 -9.29 -3.35 -8.19
N HIS A 130 -9.70 -3.55 -6.93
CA HIS A 130 -8.82 -4.09 -5.88
C HIS A 130 -8.44 -5.56 -6.05
N LEU A 131 -9.28 -6.39 -6.68
CA LEU A 131 -9.01 -7.84 -6.79
C LEU A 131 -7.79 -8.16 -7.66
N LYS A 132 -7.56 -7.38 -8.73
CA LYS A 132 -6.39 -7.56 -9.61
C LYS A 132 -5.11 -7.15 -8.90
N THR A 133 -5.16 -6.02 -8.20
CA THR A 133 -4.06 -5.53 -7.36
C THR A 133 -3.72 -6.52 -6.24
N LEU A 134 -4.74 -7.05 -5.55
CA LEU A 134 -4.57 -8.11 -4.54
C LEU A 134 -3.94 -9.37 -5.13
N ALA A 135 -4.37 -9.79 -6.32
CA ALA A 135 -3.80 -10.96 -6.99
C ALA A 135 -2.32 -10.76 -7.36
N SER A 136 -1.96 -9.59 -7.90
CA SER A 136 -0.58 -9.23 -8.24
C SER A 136 0.31 -9.21 -7.01
N ARG A 137 -0.09 -8.50 -5.94
CA ARG A 137 0.67 -8.45 -4.68
C ARG A 137 0.86 -9.85 -4.08
N LEU A 138 -0.15 -10.71 -4.17
CA LEU A 138 -0.07 -12.07 -3.63
C LEU A 138 0.87 -12.95 -4.46
N ASN A 139 0.94 -12.72 -5.77
CA ASN A 139 1.89 -13.39 -6.65
C ASN A 139 3.33 -12.94 -6.35
N ASN A 140 3.52 -11.62 -6.22
CA ASN A 140 4.81 -11.02 -5.88
C ASN A 140 5.34 -11.59 -4.58
N ALA A 141 4.54 -11.59 -3.50
CA ALA A 141 4.94 -12.13 -2.19
C ALA A 141 5.41 -13.59 -2.26
N LYS A 142 4.77 -14.42 -3.10
CA LYS A 142 5.16 -15.83 -3.29
C LYS A 142 6.46 -15.96 -4.09
N SER A 143 6.64 -15.15 -5.12
CA SER A 143 7.82 -15.21 -5.98
C SER A 143 9.09 -14.71 -5.27
N THR A 144 8.98 -13.63 -4.50
CA THR A 144 10.11 -12.98 -3.83
C THR A 144 10.46 -13.60 -2.48
N HIS A 145 9.61 -14.49 -1.94
CA HIS A 145 9.73 -15.02 -0.58
C HIS A 145 9.92 -13.92 0.47
N SER A 146 9.36 -12.73 0.21
CA SER A 146 9.59 -11.54 1.05
C SER A 146 8.73 -11.53 2.32
N ILE A 147 7.72 -12.40 2.41
CA ILE A 147 6.88 -12.63 3.60
C ILE A 147 6.98 -14.09 3.99
N SER A 148 7.09 -14.38 5.29
CA SER A 148 7.00 -15.75 5.79
C SER A 148 5.69 -16.43 5.36
N ALA A 149 5.77 -17.70 4.97
CA ALA A 149 4.60 -18.49 4.56
C ALA A 149 3.52 -18.57 5.64
N ASN A 150 3.89 -18.41 6.92
CA ASN A 150 2.97 -18.40 8.05
C ASN A 150 2.19 -17.09 8.17
N THR A 151 2.77 -15.97 7.73
CA THR A 151 2.16 -14.63 7.78
C THR A 151 1.29 -14.38 6.55
N LEU A 152 1.67 -14.92 5.39
CA LEU A 152 0.98 -14.67 4.13
C LEU A 152 -0.46 -15.24 4.13
N PRO A 153 -1.49 -14.43 3.84
CA PRO A 153 -2.86 -14.89 3.88
C PRO A 153 -3.16 -15.82 2.72
N LYS A 154 -3.89 -16.91 3.03
CA LYS A 154 -4.42 -17.81 2.01
C LYS A 154 -5.40 -17.06 1.10
N LYS A 155 -5.34 -17.35 -0.20
CA LYS A 155 -6.24 -16.78 -1.21
C LYS A 155 -7.73 -16.99 -0.88
N SER A 156 -8.09 -18.13 -0.31
CA SER A 156 -9.46 -18.41 0.14
C SER A 156 -9.93 -17.46 1.24
N ARG A 157 -9.05 -17.08 2.16
CA ARG A 157 -9.35 -16.11 3.23
C ARG A 157 -9.57 -14.72 2.68
N LEU A 158 -8.75 -14.29 1.73
CA LEU A 158 -8.93 -12.99 1.06
C LEU A 158 -10.23 -12.96 0.26
N ALA A 159 -10.58 -14.05 -0.43
CA ALA A 159 -11.84 -14.17 -1.17
C ALA A 159 -13.05 -14.06 -0.25
N LEU A 160 -12.99 -14.73 0.91
CA LEU A 160 -14.00 -14.61 1.96
C LEU A 160 -14.18 -13.16 2.41
N PHE A 161 -13.08 -12.45 2.74
CA PHE A 161 -13.14 -11.04 3.14
C PHE A 161 -13.67 -10.12 2.06
N ALA A 162 -13.37 -10.41 0.79
CA ALA A 162 -13.83 -9.64 -0.35
C ALA A 162 -15.25 -9.96 -0.81
N GLY A 163 -15.91 -10.96 -0.21
CA GLY A 163 -17.26 -11.39 -0.61
C GLY A 163 -17.31 -11.99 -2.02
N VAL A 164 -16.23 -12.62 -2.47
CA VAL A 164 -16.11 -13.18 -3.83
C VAL A 164 -15.63 -14.63 -3.80
N SER A 165 -15.77 -15.32 -4.94
CA SER A 165 -15.16 -16.64 -5.10
C SER A 165 -13.63 -16.53 -5.20
N PRO A 166 -12.87 -17.56 -4.76
CA PRO A 166 -11.41 -17.55 -4.94
C PRO A 166 -10.99 -17.40 -6.41
N SER A 167 -11.81 -17.83 -7.37
CA SER A 167 -11.51 -17.64 -8.80
C SER A 167 -11.54 -16.18 -9.25
N ALA A 168 -12.17 -15.26 -8.50
CA ALA A 168 -12.18 -13.84 -8.82
C ALA A 168 -10.83 -13.14 -8.54
N ILE A 169 -10.01 -13.65 -7.61
CA ILE A 169 -8.67 -13.12 -7.31
C ILE A 169 -7.65 -13.79 -8.24
N ARG A 170 -7.57 -13.35 -9.50
CA ARG A 170 -6.65 -13.91 -10.51
C ARG A 170 -5.92 -12.80 -11.28
N LEU A 171 -4.72 -13.12 -11.74
CA LEU A 171 -4.02 -12.33 -12.74
C LEU A 171 -4.59 -12.67 -14.13
N ASP A 172 -4.85 -11.65 -14.94
CA ASP A 172 -5.21 -11.83 -16.34
C ASP A 172 -3.93 -12.15 -17.14
N ASN A 173 -3.55 -13.43 -17.21
CA ASN A 173 -2.35 -13.88 -17.94
C ASN A 173 -2.35 -13.55 -19.45
N LYS A 174 -3.43 -12.99 -20.00
CA LYS A 174 -3.56 -12.67 -21.44
C LYS A 174 -2.68 -11.50 -21.92
N LYS A 175 -2.06 -10.72 -21.03
CA LYS A 175 -1.18 -9.58 -21.44
C LYS A 175 0.31 -9.90 -21.53
N LEU A 176 0.78 -11.03 -20.99
CA LEU A 176 2.20 -11.42 -21.05
C LEU A 176 2.59 -12.12 -22.36
N ALA A 177 1.63 -12.59 -23.15
CA ALA A 177 1.88 -13.40 -24.34
C ALA A 177 1.95 -12.62 -25.68
N ARG A 178 2.05 -11.28 -25.68
CA ARG A 178 1.99 -10.47 -26.91
C ARG A 178 3.30 -9.83 -27.37
N ASN A 179 4.41 -10.00 -26.66
CA ASN A 179 5.69 -9.36 -27.02
C ASN A 179 6.72 -10.27 -27.71
N ASP A 180 6.47 -11.58 -27.85
CA ASP A 180 7.48 -12.52 -28.40
C ASP A 180 7.28 -12.94 -29.87
N ASP A 181 6.29 -12.40 -30.59
CA ASP A 181 5.96 -12.93 -31.94
C ASP A 181 5.85 -11.88 -33.06
N LYS A 182 6.76 -10.90 -33.06
CA LYS A 182 6.99 -10.01 -34.22
C LYS A 182 8.47 -9.89 -34.58
N SER A 183 9.16 -11.02 -34.70
CA SER A 183 10.52 -11.07 -35.22
C SER A 183 10.79 -12.33 -36.05
N LYS A 184 9.96 -12.60 -37.06
CA LYS A 184 10.42 -13.37 -38.23
C LYS A 184 10.07 -12.61 -39.50
N GLY A 185 11.02 -11.76 -39.87
CA GLY A 185 11.06 -11.08 -41.15
C GLY A 185 11.17 -12.09 -42.28
N LYS A 186 10.46 -11.75 -43.36
CA LYS A 186 10.72 -12.25 -44.71
C LYS A 186 12.17 -11.97 -45.08
N ALA A 187 12.87 -13.00 -45.52
CA ALA A 187 13.87 -12.94 -46.57
C ALA A 187 13.68 -14.22 -47.39
#